data_AF-A0A1J5B943-F1
#
_entry.id   AF-A0A1J5B943-F1
#
_cell.length_a   1.000
_cell.length_b   1.000
_cell.length_c   1.000
_cell.angle_alpha   90.00
_cell.angle_beta   90.00
_cell.angle_gamma   90.00
#
_symmetry.space_group_name_H-M   'P 1'
#
loop_
_entity.id
_entity.type
_entity.pdbx_description
1 polymer ?
#
loop_
_entity_poly.entity_id
_entity_poly.type
_entity_poly.pdbx_seq_one_letter_code
_entity_poly.pdbx_strand_id
1 'polypeptide(L)'
;MNEEQHSIWDYLVANAQGMNNAKHIGDIAEAIGQQPYGTNNDNVRIWIKDMVLNHSSQIGTCHNGAFIILTDSEREEAALFLERNYVADAVRRNGNYIP
;
A
#
# COMPACT_ATOMS: atom_id res chain seq x y z
N MET A 1 -13.98 1.39 0.28
CA MET A 1 -13.01 2.01 1.19
C MET A 1 -13.78 2.67 2.32
N ASN A 2 -13.29 2.56 3.55
CA ASN A 2 -13.74 3.37 4.70
C ASN A 2 -12.93 4.68 4.79
N GLU A 3 -13.22 5.50 5.80
CA GLU A 3 -12.58 6.82 5.99
C GLU A 3 -11.06 6.71 6.17
N GLU A 4 -10.58 5.71 6.91
CA GLU A 4 -9.16 5.47 7.11
C GLU A 4 -8.47 5.03 5.82
N GLN A 5 -9.10 4.15 5.03
CA GLN A 5 -8.58 3.72 3.73
C GLN A 5 -8.51 4.86 2.72
N HIS A 6 -9.51 5.75 2.71
CA HIS A 6 -9.46 6.97 1.91
C HIS A 6 -8.29 7.86 2.34
N SER A 7 -8.09 8.04 3.65
CA SER A 7 -6.99 8.84 4.19
C SER A 7 -5.61 8.26 3.84
N ILE A 8 -5.46 6.93 3.89
CA ILE A 8 -4.25 6.23 3.45
C ILE A 8 -4.02 6.45 1.96
N TRP A 9 -5.07 6.30 1.13
CA TRP A 9 -4.96 6.49 -0.31
C TRP A 9 -4.49 7.90 -0.66
N ASP A 10 -5.13 8.92 -0.10
CA ASP A 10 -4.79 10.32 -0.36
C ASP A 10 -3.35 10.63 0.09
N TYR A 11 -2.94 10.12 1.25
CA TYR A 11 -1.57 10.24 1.72
C TYR A 11 -0.56 9.60 0.77
N LEU A 12 -0.81 8.36 0.32
CA LEU A 12 0.10 7.64 -0.57
C LEU A 12 0.19 8.30 -1.95
N VAL A 13 -0.95 8.74 -2.52
CA VAL A 13 -0.97 9.47 -3.79
C VAL A 13 -0.19 10.77 -3.72
N ALA A 14 -0.27 11.51 -2.60
CA ALA A 14 0.47 12.75 -2.45
C ALA A 14 1.95 12.56 -2.12
N ASN A 15 2.32 11.50 -1.39
CA ASN A 15 3.63 11.42 -0.73
C ASN A 15 4.47 10.19 -1.10
N ALA A 16 3.89 9.16 -1.73
CA ALA A 16 4.51 7.84 -1.89
C ALA A 16 4.42 7.29 -3.33
N GLN A 17 4.51 8.15 -4.34
CA GLN A 17 4.51 7.72 -5.74
C GLN A 17 5.84 7.06 -6.13
N GLY A 18 5.76 5.79 -6.52
CA GLY A 18 6.91 4.96 -6.91
C GLY A 18 7.61 4.28 -5.73
N MET A 19 8.20 3.12 -6.01
CA MET A 19 8.81 2.23 -5.01
C MET A 19 9.98 2.88 -4.25
N ASN A 20 10.73 3.74 -4.93
CA ASN A 20 11.85 4.49 -4.32
C ASN A 20 11.39 5.56 -3.30
N ASN A 21 10.10 5.89 -3.29
CA ASN A 21 9.51 6.85 -2.36
C ASN A 21 8.50 6.20 -1.40
N ALA A 22 8.62 4.88 -1.20
CA ALA A 22 7.80 4.16 -0.24
C ALA A 22 7.86 4.78 1.17
N LYS A 23 6.73 4.75 1.86
CA LYS A 23 6.58 5.29 3.22
C LYS A 23 6.39 4.18 4.22
N HIS A 24 7.11 4.30 5.33
CA HIS A 24 7.01 3.35 6.41
C HIS A 24 5.59 3.35 6.98
N ILE A 25 5.09 2.19 7.39
CA ILE A 25 3.71 2.05 7.87
C ILE A 25 3.44 2.94 9.09
N GLY A 26 4.45 3.14 9.94
CA GLY A 26 4.38 4.07 11.07
C GLY A 26 4.13 5.52 10.64
N ASP A 27 4.83 6.00 9.61
CA ASP A 27 4.67 7.37 9.11
C ASP A 27 3.29 7.56 8.48
N ILE A 28 2.77 6.53 7.80
CA ILE A 28 1.41 6.54 7.27
C ILE A 28 0.39 6.62 8.42
N ALA A 29 0.59 5.81 9.48
CA ALA A 29 -0.30 5.79 10.64
C ALA A 29 -0.34 7.15 11.34
N GLU A 30 0.83 7.77 11.57
CA GLU A 30 0.95 9.11 12.15
C GLU A 30 0.25 10.16 11.28
N ALA A 31 0.47 10.12 9.96
CA ALA A 31 -0.11 11.08 9.03
C ALA A 31 -1.66 11.03 8.98
N ILE A 32 -2.25 9.85 9.14
CA ILE A 32 -3.72 9.69 9.19
C ILE A 32 -4.29 9.80 10.61
N GLY A 33 -3.46 10.17 11.60
CA GLY A 33 -3.89 10.35 13.00
C GLY A 33 -4.27 9.04 13.71
N GLN A 34 -3.80 7.89 13.22
CA GLN A 34 -4.08 6.60 13.81
C GLN A 34 -3.07 6.26 14.91
N GLN A 35 -3.60 5.94 16.09
CA GLN A 35 -2.74 5.53 17.20
C GLN A 35 -2.08 4.19 16.89
N PRO A 36 -0.83 3.98 17.35
CA PRO A 36 -0.17 2.71 17.18
C PRO A 36 -0.97 1.57 17.77
N TYR A 37 -1.27 0.57 16.93
CA TYR A 37 -1.97 -0.64 17.33
C TYR A 37 -1.14 -1.88 16.99
N GLY A 38 -0.91 -2.72 17.99
CA GLY A 38 0.05 -3.84 17.90
C GLY A 38 1.50 -3.35 17.84
N THR A 39 2.43 -4.25 17.50
CA THR A 39 3.86 -3.92 17.39
C THR A 39 4.17 -3.17 16.08
N ASN A 40 3.32 -3.31 15.06
CA ASN A 40 3.63 -2.93 13.67
C ASN A 40 2.52 -2.12 12.98
N ASN A 41 1.65 -1.42 13.74
CA ASN A 41 0.49 -0.70 13.20
C ASN A 41 -0.42 -1.63 12.37
N ASP A 42 -0.85 -2.73 12.98
CA ASP A 42 -1.51 -3.83 12.27
C ASP A 42 -2.80 -3.40 11.56
N ASN A 43 -3.52 -2.39 12.08
CA ASN A 43 -4.70 -1.81 11.44
C ASN A 43 -4.36 -1.24 10.05
N VAL A 44 -3.30 -0.44 9.94
CA VAL A 44 -2.88 0.16 8.66
C VAL A 44 -2.49 -0.90 7.65
N ARG A 45 -1.79 -1.95 8.09
CA ARG A 45 -1.44 -3.09 7.22
C ARG A 45 -2.68 -3.85 6.75
N ILE A 46 -3.64 -4.08 7.64
CA ILE A 46 -4.92 -4.73 7.32
C ILE A 46 -5.69 -3.89 6.30
N TRP A 47 -5.79 -2.57 6.52
CA TRP A 47 -6.48 -1.66 5.60
C TRP A 47 -5.81 -1.60 4.22
N ILE A 48 -4.50 -1.45 4.14
CA ILE A 48 -3.76 -1.47 2.85
C ILE A 48 -4.00 -2.80 2.13
N LYS A 49 -3.90 -3.92 2.85
CA LYS A 49 -4.15 -5.24 2.26
C LYS A 49 -5.57 -5.36 1.72
N ASP A 50 -6.56 -4.88 2.47
CA ASP A 50 -7.96 -4.87 2.04
C ASP A 50 -8.17 -3.96 0.82
N MET A 51 -7.52 -2.80 0.77
CA MET A 51 -7.54 -1.90 -0.38
C MET A 51 -7.01 -2.58 -1.65
N VAL A 52 -5.90 -3.31 -1.55
CA VAL A 52 -5.33 -4.08 -2.67
C VAL A 52 -6.27 -5.21 -3.10
N LEU A 53 -6.83 -5.98 -2.15
CA LEU A 53 -7.60 -7.18 -2.47
C LEU A 53 -9.02 -6.87 -2.95
N ASN A 54 -9.70 -5.96 -2.27
CA ASN A 54 -11.14 -5.74 -2.38
C ASN A 54 -11.51 -4.40 -3.03
N HIS A 55 -10.57 -3.46 -3.11
CA HIS A 55 -10.78 -2.15 -3.76
C HIS A 55 -9.91 -1.94 -5.00
N SER A 56 -9.15 -2.96 -5.40
CA SER A 56 -8.28 -2.93 -6.58
C SER A 56 -7.30 -1.76 -6.60
N SER A 57 -6.87 -1.27 -5.43
CA SER A 57 -5.95 -0.14 -5.33
C SER A 57 -4.56 -0.49 -5.84
N GLN A 58 -3.92 0.44 -6.56
CA GLN A 58 -2.58 0.29 -7.13
C GLN A 58 -1.48 0.55 -6.09
N ILE A 59 -1.54 -0.18 -4.97
CA ILE A 59 -0.60 -0.08 -3.86
C ILE A 59 0.35 -1.27 -3.89
N GLY A 60 1.64 -0.97 -3.82
CA GLY A 60 2.71 -1.95 -3.62
C GLY A 60 3.26 -1.86 -2.20
N THR A 61 3.87 -2.94 -1.73
CA THR A 61 4.66 -2.94 -0.49
C THR A 61 6.04 -3.51 -0.75
N CYS A 62 7.02 -3.00 -0.03
CA CYS A 62 8.41 -3.46 -0.05
C CYS A 62 9.02 -3.34 1.37
N HIS A 63 10.32 -3.62 1.49
CA HIS A 63 11.05 -3.49 2.76
C HIS A 63 10.96 -2.09 3.39
N ASN A 64 10.81 -1.03 2.57
CA ASN A 64 10.75 0.35 3.05
C ASN A 64 9.32 0.82 3.40
N GLY A 65 8.30 0.01 3.12
CA GLY A 65 6.90 0.31 3.44
C GLY A 65 5.97 0.24 2.23
N ALA A 66 4.98 1.12 2.16
CA ALA A 66 3.95 1.13 1.11
C ALA A 66 4.12 2.28 0.13
N PHE A 67 3.72 2.08 -1.13
CA PHE A 67 3.86 3.05 -2.21
C PHE A 67 2.77 2.88 -3.28
N ILE A 68 2.57 3.90 -4.09
CA ILE A 68 1.75 3.85 -5.30
C ILE A 68 2.57 3.29 -6.46
N ILE A 69 2.07 2.23 -7.08
CA ILE A 69 2.71 1.55 -8.21
C ILE A 69 2.56 2.41 -9.47
N LEU A 70 3.66 2.76 -10.12
CA LEU A 70 3.66 3.56 -11.35
C LEU A 70 4.06 2.75 -12.57
N THR A 71 4.86 1.70 -12.39
CA THR A 71 5.43 0.91 -13.49
C THR A 71 5.22 -0.60 -13.34
N ASP A 72 5.32 -1.31 -14.46
CA ASP A 72 5.22 -2.78 -14.47
C ASP A 72 6.33 -3.45 -13.67
N SER A 73 7.54 -2.87 -13.65
CA SER A 73 8.66 -3.39 -12.85
C SER A 73 8.34 -3.32 -11.36
N GLU A 74 7.88 -2.16 -10.89
CA GLU A 74 7.49 -1.97 -9.49
C GLU A 74 6.34 -2.89 -9.09
N ARG A 75 5.37 -3.10 -10.01
CA ARG A 75 4.25 -4.01 -9.80
C ARG A 75 4.72 -5.45 -9.61
N GLU A 76 5.64 -5.91 -10.46
CA GLU A 76 6.16 -7.27 -10.36
C GLU A 76 7.04 -7.43 -9.12
N GLU A 77 7.88 -6.45 -8.81
CA GLU A 77 8.70 -6.45 -7.59
C GLU A 77 7.84 -6.48 -6.31
N ALA A 78 6.78 -5.66 -6.25
CA ALA A 78 5.82 -5.68 -5.15
C ALA A 78 5.08 -7.02 -5.04
N ALA A 79 4.72 -7.63 -6.18
CA ALA A 79 4.09 -8.94 -6.19
C ALA A 79 5.03 -10.06 -5.69
N LEU A 80 6.30 -10.03 -6.09
CA LEU A 80 7.32 -10.99 -5.65
C LEU A 80 7.67 -10.85 -4.16
N PHE A 81 7.56 -9.64 -3.60
CA PHE A 81 7.78 -9.39 -2.18
C PHE A 81 6.72 -10.04 -1.27
N LEU A 82 5.55 -10.36 -1.80
CA LEU A 82 4.44 -10.90 -1.03
C LEU A 82 4.49 -12.44 -0.95
N GLU A 83 4.69 -12.99 0.26
CA GLU A 83 4.72 -14.44 0.51
C GLU A 83 3.41 -15.18 0.17
N ARG A 84 2.29 -14.45 0.00
CA ARG A 84 0.97 -15.02 -0.23
C ARG A 84 0.52 -14.79 -1.67
N ASN A 85 0.42 -15.89 -2.42
CA ASN A 85 0.07 -15.89 -3.85
C ASN A 85 -1.15 -15.01 -4.19
N TYR A 86 -2.24 -15.08 -3.42
CA TYR A 86 -3.46 -14.33 -3.75
C TYR A 86 -3.32 -12.80 -3.63
N VAL A 87 -2.43 -12.29 -2.77
CA VAL A 87 -2.17 -10.85 -2.67
C VAL A 87 -1.25 -10.42 -3.82
N ALA A 88 -0.23 -11.22 -4.13
CA ALA A 88 0.63 -11.00 -5.29
C ALA A 88 -0.18 -10.94 -6.59
N ASP A 89 -1.13 -11.85 -6.77
CA ASP A 89 -2.02 -11.88 -7.93
C ASP A 89 -2.92 -10.64 -8.02
N ALA A 90 -3.42 -10.16 -6.86
CA ALA A 90 -4.19 -8.92 -6.82
C ALA A 90 -3.33 -7.72 -7.22
N VAL A 91 -2.11 -7.59 -6.70
CA VAL A 91 -1.16 -6.54 -7.09
C VAL A 91 -0.93 -6.54 -8.60
N ARG A 92 -0.65 -7.70 -9.20
CA ARG A 92 -0.48 -7.83 -10.65
C ARG A 92 -1.73 -7.39 -11.42
N ARG A 93 -2.91 -7.79 -10.97
CA ARG A 93 -4.19 -7.48 -11.61
C ARG A 93 -4.60 -6.01 -11.52
N ASN A 94 -4.29 -5.33 -10.41
CA ASN A 94 -4.77 -3.97 -10.14
C ASN A 94 -4.16 -2.92 -11.07
N GLY A 95 -3.04 -3.23 -11.73
CA GLY A 95 -2.40 -2.35 -12.70
C GLY A 95 -1.57 -1.25 -12.05
N ASN A 96 -1.24 -0.25 -12.87
CA ASN A 96 -0.42 0.88 -12.47
C ASN A 96 -1.32 2.10 -12.28
N TYR A 97 -0.99 2.95 -11.32
CA TYR A 97 -1.68 4.19 -11.10
C TYR A 97 -1.43 5.16 -12.27
N ILE A 98 -2.50 5.76 -12.78
CA ILE A 98 -2.47 6.82 -13.79
C ILE A 98 -3.14 8.03 -13.14
N PRO A 99 -2.43 9.17 -13.01
CA PRO A 99 -2.95 10.38 -12.38
C PRO A 99 -4.22 10.94 -13.01
#